data_AF-A0A2V9RU10-F1
#
_entry.id   AF-A0A2V9RU10-F1
#
_cell.length_a   1.000
_cell.length_b   1.000
_cell.length_c   1.000
_cell.angle_alpha   90.00
_cell.angle_beta   90.00
_cell.angle_gamma   90.00
#
_symmetry.space_group_name_H-M   'P 1'
#
loop_
_entity.id
_entity.type
_entity.pdbx_description
1 polymer ?
#
loop_
_entity_poly.entity_id
_entity_poly.type
_entity_poly.pdbx_seq_one_letter_code
_entity_poly.pdbx_strand_id
1 'polypeptide(L)'
;MGVTTRVSVLAIVVFGFLTGFAAPAVAAENMPVSANELVREIITNEIKVEAADHSHWAFQLQTEKAGKREVDQVVETKDGNLQFPISIDGRPHYKRETAGESACSEARSQPWRTAEVLA
;
A
#
# COMPACT_ATOMS: atom_id res chain seq x y z
N MET A 1 -53.83 0.13 34.97
CA MET A 1 -52.61 -0.67 35.21
C MET A 1 -51.76 -0.60 33.94
N GLY A 2 -50.61 0.08 33.94
CA GLY A 2 -49.84 0.25 32.69
C GLY A 2 -48.59 1.13 32.74
N VAL A 3 -48.21 1.64 33.90
CA VAL A 3 -46.99 2.48 34.05
C VAL A 3 -45.82 1.66 34.60
N THR A 4 -46.08 0.65 35.43
CA THR A 4 -45.05 -0.12 36.13
C THR A 4 -44.20 -1.00 35.21
N THR A 5 -44.76 -1.52 34.12
CA THR A 5 -44.06 -2.42 33.19
C THR A 5 -43.05 -1.69 32.30
N ARG A 6 -43.29 -0.41 31.98
CA ARG A 6 -42.43 0.37 31.07
C ARG A 6 -41.14 0.83 31.75
N VAL A 7 -41.19 1.14 33.04
CA VAL A 7 -40.02 1.53 33.84
C VAL A 7 -39.06 0.35 34.04
N SER A 8 -39.58 -0.86 34.22
CA SER A 8 -38.77 -2.07 34.38
C SER A 8 -38.00 -2.47 33.11
N VAL A 9 -38.59 -2.31 31.93
CA VAL A 9 -37.88 -2.61 30.66
C VAL A 9 -36.76 -1.61 30.40
N LEU A 10 -37.00 -0.32 30.66
CA LEU A 10 -35.97 0.71 30.53
C LEU A 10 -34.80 0.49 31.52
N ALA A 11 -35.11 0.10 32.75
CA ALA A 11 -34.09 -0.23 33.75
C ALA A 11 -33.24 -1.45 33.34
N ILE A 12 -33.84 -2.48 32.75
CA ILE A 12 -33.12 -3.68 32.27
C ILE A 12 -32.23 -3.36 31.06
N VAL A 13 -32.71 -2.53 30.13
CA VAL A 13 -31.90 -2.11 28.96
C VAL A 13 -30.72 -1.25 29.39
N VAL A 14 -30.91 -0.30 30.31
CA VAL A 14 -29.83 0.55 30.81
C VAL A 14 -28.83 -0.25 31.65
N PHE A 15 -29.29 -1.18 32.50
CA PHE A 15 -28.40 -2.03 33.29
C PHE A 15 -27.61 -3.03 32.42
N GLY A 16 -28.26 -3.62 31.42
CA GLY A 16 -27.60 -4.49 30.44
C GLY A 16 -26.56 -3.75 29.57
N PHE A 17 -26.79 -2.46 29.30
CA PHE A 17 -25.81 -1.61 28.59
C PHE A 17 -24.63 -1.22 29.49
N LEU A 18 -24.85 -1.02 30.80
CA LEU A 18 -23.81 -0.66 31.77
C LEU A 18 -22.93 -1.85 32.19
N THR A 19 -23.46 -3.08 32.21
CA THR A 19 -22.69 -4.29 32.58
C THR A 19 -22.17 -5.09 31.38
N GLY A 20 -22.57 -4.73 30.16
CA GLY A 20 -22.37 -5.55 28.95
C GLY A 20 -21.01 -5.44 28.27
N PHE A 21 -20.07 -4.64 28.77
CA PHE A 21 -18.77 -4.44 28.12
C PHE A 21 -17.57 -4.71 29.05
N ALA A 22 -17.64 -5.79 29.82
CA ALA A 22 -16.45 -6.40 30.38
C ALA A 22 -16.02 -7.55 29.45
N ALA A 23 -15.35 -7.21 28.34
CA ALA A 23 -14.55 -8.21 27.65
C ALA A 23 -13.52 -8.74 28.65
N PRO A 24 -13.32 -10.07 28.79
CA PRO A 24 -12.21 -10.56 29.59
C PRO A 24 -10.95 -9.94 29.03
N ALA A 25 -10.24 -9.17 29.86
CA ALA A 25 -8.90 -8.73 29.53
C ALA A 25 -8.10 -10.01 29.31
N VAL A 26 -7.80 -10.34 28.04
CA VAL A 26 -6.83 -11.36 27.72
C VAL A 26 -5.56 -10.85 28.37
N ALA A 27 -5.17 -11.46 29.49
CA ALA A 27 -3.89 -11.18 30.09
C ALA A 27 -2.88 -11.37 28.97
N ALA A 28 -2.21 -10.28 28.58
CA ALA A 28 -1.10 -10.38 27.65
C ALA A 28 -0.15 -11.38 28.29
N GLU A 29 -0.09 -12.59 27.73
CA GLU A 29 0.86 -13.58 28.18
C GLU A 29 2.22 -12.89 28.13
N ASN A 30 2.92 -12.89 29.27
CA ASN A 30 4.24 -12.32 29.39
C ASN A 30 5.12 -12.94 28.30
N MET A 31 5.26 -12.29 27.15
CA MET A 31 6.27 -12.66 26.19
C MET A 31 7.60 -12.44 26.91
N PRO A 32 8.42 -13.48 27.13
CA PRO A 32 9.71 -13.36 27.80
C PRO A 32 10.77 -12.79 26.84
N VAL A 33 10.37 -11.88 25.94
CA VAL A 33 11.26 -11.20 25.00
C VAL A 33 11.47 -9.81 25.55
N SER A 34 12.70 -9.51 25.97
CA SER A 34 13.05 -8.17 26.42
C SER A 34 12.77 -7.16 25.29
N ALA A 35 12.34 -5.94 25.61
CA ALA A 35 12.09 -4.92 24.58
C ALA A 35 13.32 -4.72 23.66
N ASN A 36 14.52 -4.89 24.19
CA ASN A 36 15.76 -4.84 23.43
C ASN A 36 15.91 -5.97 22.40
N GLU A 37 15.41 -7.16 22.73
CA GLU A 37 15.45 -8.33 21.85
C GLU A 37 14.43 -8.19 20.73
N LEU A 38 13.23 -7.69 21.03
CA LEU A 38 12.23 -7.37 20.02
C LEU A 38 12.75 -6.34 19.00
N VAL A 39 13.39 -5.27 19.47
CA VAL A 39 13.97 -4.24 18.58
C VAL A 39 15.04 -4.86 17.66
N ARG A 40 15.89 -5.75 18.18
CA ARG A 40 16.90 -6.44 17.38
C ARG A 40 16.29 -7.36 16.34
N GLU A 41 15.23 -8.06 16.70
CA GLU A 41 14.51 -8.95 15.79
C GLU A 41 13.85 -8.16 14.66
N ILE A 42 13.17 -7.06 14.98
CA ILE A 42 12.56 -6.17 13.98
C ILE A 42 13.62 -5.67 13.00
N ILE A 43 14.73 -5.11 13.50
CA ILE A 43 15.81 -4.60 12.63
C ILE A 43 16.36 -5.71 11.72
N THR A 44 16.57 -6.91 12.28
CA THR A 44 17.07 -8.05 11.50
C THR A 44 16.08 -8.49 10.43
N ASN A 45 14.78 -8.47 10.75
CA ASN A 45 13.72 -8.80 9.81
C ASN A 45 13.64 -7.77 8.68
N GLU A 46 13.68 -6.47 8.98
CA GLU A 46 13.63 -5.42 7.97
C GLU A 46 14.82 -5.50 7.01
N ILE A 47 16.05 -5.67 7.53
CA ILE A 47 17.25 -5.84 6.69
C ILE A 47 17.11 -7.06 5.76
N LYS A 48 16.57 -8.17 6.29
CA LYS A 48 16.36 -9.38 5.51
C LYS A 48 15.29 -9.19 4.42
N VAL A 49 14.21 -8.48 4.74
CA VAL A 49 13.14 -8.17 3.79
C VAL A 49 13.65 -7.26 2.69
N GLU A 50 14.36 -6.17 3.02
CA GLU A 50 14.95 -5.28 2.03
C GLU A 50 15.97 -5.99 1.13
N ALA A 51 16.83 -6.85 1.71
CA ALA A 51 17.82 -7.59 0.92
C ALA A 51 17.19 -8.61 -0.05
N ALA A 52 16.01 -9.14 0.30
CA ALA A 52 15.24 -10.04 -0.54
C ALA A 52 14.29 -9.30 -1.49
N ASP A 53 14.08 -7.99 -1.29
CA ASP A 53 13.23 -7.20 -2.15
C ASP A 53 13.96 -6.88 -3.44
N HIS A 54 13.38 -7.35 -4.54
CA HIS A 54 13.84 -7.08 -5.90
C HIS A 54 12.73 -6.38 -6.68
N SER A 55 11.81 -5.72 -5.97
CA SER A 55 10.75 -4.92 -6.56
C SER A 55 11.36 -3.73 -7.30
N HIS A 56 10.92 -3.55 -8.54
CA HIS A 56 11.25 -2.37 -9.33
C HIS A 56 10.09 -1.38 -9.23
N TRP A 57 10.41 -0.08 -9.12
CA TRP A 57 9.39 0.97 -9.15
C TRP A 57 9.11 1.44 -10.58
N ALA A 58 7.90 1.95 -10.80
CA ALA A 58 7.57 2.74 -11.98
C ALA A 58 6.56 3.83 -11.68
N PHE A 59 6.70 4.97 -12.35
CA PHE A 59 5.78 6.10 -12.24
C PHE A 59 5.55 6.77 -13.59
N GLN A 60 4.53 7.64 -13.64
CA GLN A 60 4.30 8.52 -14.79
C GLN A 60 4.75 9.93 -14.43
N LEU A 61 5.55 10.53 -15.31
CA LEU A 61 6.05 11.89 -15.19
C LEU A 61 5.36 12.77 -16.23
N GLN A 62 4.55 13.73 -15.78
CA GLN A 62 4.02 14.76 -16.67
C GLN A 62 4.96 15.96 -16.69
N THR A 63 5.43 16.34 -17.87
CA THR A 63 6.25 17.54 -18.09
C THR A 63 5.59 18.48 -19.08
N GLU A 64 5.82 19.78 -18.89
CA GLU A 64 5.39 20.79 -19.85
C GLU A 64 6.64 21.41 -20.48
N LYS A 65 6.88 21.12 -21.76
CA LYS A 65 8.06 21.59 -22.51
C LYS A 65 7.59 22.41 -23.71
N ALA A 66 8.02 23.67 -23.78
CA ALA A 66 7.70 24.57 -24.90
C ALA A 66 6.19 24.65 -25.23
N GLY A 67 5.34 24.66 -24.20
CA GLY A 67 3.88 24.71 -24.34
C GLY A 67 3.23 23.39 -24.76
N LYS A 68 3.98 22.28 -24.76
CA LYS A 68 3.48 20.93 -25.00
C LYS A 68 3.48 20.12 -23.72
N ARG A 69 2.43 19.33 -23.53
CA ARG A 69 2.27 18.44 -22.36
C ARG A 69 2.72 17.03 -22.74
N GLU A 70 3.86 16.62 -22.23
CA GLU A 70 4.42 15.28 -22.42
C GLU A 70 4.21 14.45 -21.16
N VAL A 71 3.76 13.21 -21.32
CA VAL A 71 3.65 12.22 -20.26
C VAL A 71 4.61 11.10 -20.59
N ASP A 72 5.55 10.86 -19.70
CA ASP A 72 6.55 9.80 -19.78
C ASP A 72 6.28 8.73 -18.74
N GLN A 73 6.58 7.48 -19.05
CA GLN A 73 6.68 6.42 -18.05
C GLN A 73 8.15 6.21 -17.71
N VAL A 74 8.45 6.23 -16.42
CA VAL A 74 9.78 5.96 -15.86
C VAL A 74 9.71 4.62 -15.13
N VAL A 75 10.63 3.71 -15.46
CA VAL A 75 10.71 2.38 -14.85
C VAL A 75 12.15 2.12 -14.41
N GLU A 76 12.31 1.60 -13.21
CA GLU A 76 13.61 1.11 -12.73
C GLU A 76 13.97 -0.20 -13.44
N THR A 77 15.21 -0.28 -13.90
CA THR A 77 15.79 -1.50 -14.45
C THR A 77 17.15 -1.76 -13.80
N LYS A 78 17.71 -2.95 -14.03
CA LYS A 78 19.02 -3.35 -13.48
C LYS A 78 20.16 -2.43 -13.92
N ASP A 79 20.01 -1.79 -15.08
CA ASP A 79 21.04 -0.94 -15.69
C ASP A 79 20.77 0.57 -15.46
N GLY A 80 19.79 0.91 -14.63
CA GLY A 80 19.35 2.27 -14.34
C GLY A 80 17.89 2.53 -14.74
N ASN A 81 17.55 3.80 -14.93
CA ASN A 81 16.16 4.20 -15.16
C ASN A 81 15.87 4.31 -16.66
N LEU A 82 14.81 3.67 -17.12
CA LEU A 82 14.28 3.85 -18.47
C LEU A 82 13.14 4.85 -18.42
N GLN A 83 13.25 5.92 -19.21
CA GLN A 83 12.19 6.91 -19.41
C GLN A 83 11.74 6.88 -20.86
N PHE A 84 10.43 6.72 -21.09
CA PHE A 84 9.88 6.72 -22.43
C PHE A 84 8.55 7.50 -22.50
N PRO A 85 8.34 8.30 -23.57
CA PRO A 85 7.10 9.04 -23.75
C PRO A 85 5.96 8.08 -24.04
N ILE A 86 4.86 8.24 -23.31
CA ILE A 86 3.58 7.51 -23.53
C ILE A 86 2.53 8.41 -24.19
N SER A 87 2.61 9.73 -23.99
CA SER A 87 1.70 10.69 -24.62
C SER A 87 2.36 12.05 -24.79
N ILE A 88 2.08 12.72 -25.90
CA ILE A 88 2.42 14.13 -26.13
C ILE A 88 1.15 14.85 -26.57
N ASP A 89 0.80 15.94 -25.89
CA ASP A 89 -0.42 16.73 -26.10
C ASP A 89 -1.71 15.88 -26.07
N GLY A 90 -1.72 14.87 -25.18
CA GLY A 90 -2.83 13.93 -25.03
C GLY A 90 -2.94 12.89 -26.16
N ARG A 91 -2.00 12.88 -27.11
CA ARG A 91 -1.93 11.86 -28.16
C ARG A 91 -0.96 10.75 -27.73
N PRO A 92 -1.36 9.46 -27.81
CA PRO A 92 -0.45 8.36 -27.53
C PRO A 92 0.78 8.44 -28.42
N HIS A 93 1.97 8.39 -27.83
CA HIS A 93 3.23 8.33 -28.55
C HIS A 93 3.84 6.97 -28.29
N TYR A 94 3.75 6.06 -29.26
CA TYR A 94 4.55 4.85 -29.28
C TYR A 94 5.78 5.17 -30.16
N LYS A 95 6.95 5.33 -29.54
CA LYS A 95 8.19 5.48 -30.32
C LYS A 95 8.86 4.11 -30.38
N ARG A 96 8.70 3.44 -31.53
CA ARG A 96 9.35 2.17 -31.85
C ARG A 96 10.84 2.41 -32.10
N GLU A 97 11.65 2.33 -31.06
CA GLU A 97 13.10 2.31 -31.22
C GLU A 97 13.59 0.95 -30.69
N THR A 98 14.07 0.12 -31.61
CA THR A 98 14.07 -1.36 -31.52
C THR A 98 14.93 -1.95 -30.40
N ALA A 99 15.79 -1.16 -29.74
CA ALA A 99 16.52 -1.56 -28.54
C ALA A 99 15.81 -1.17 -27.23
N GLY A 100 15.06 -0.06 -27.24
CA GLY A 100 14.23 0.35 -26.10
C GLY A 100 12.93 -0.45 -26.01
N GLU A 101 12.40 -0.92 -27.15
CA GLU A 101 11.15 -1.71 -27.21
C GLU A 101 11.29 -3.05 -26.49
N SER A 102 12.39 -3.79 -26.67
CA SER A 102 12.61 -5.08 -26.00
C SER A 102 12.67 -4.91 -24.49
N ALA A 103 13.51 -3.99 -24.00
CA ALA A 103 13.63 -3.69 -22.57
C ALA A 103 12.33 -3.12 -21.98
N CYS A 104 11.62 -2.26 -22.73
CA CYS A 104 10.32 -1.72 -22.31
C CYS A 104 9.21 -2.78 -22.33
N SER A 105 9.19 -3.68 -23.31
CA SER A 105 8.23 -4.79 -23.40
C SER A 105 8.44 -5.80 -22.27
N GLU A 106 9.71 -6.06 -21.92
CA GLU A 106 10.11 -6.89 -20.79
C GLU A 106 9.74 -6.24 -19.47
N ALA A 107 10.08 -4.96 -19.27
CA ALA A 107 9.64 -4.20 -18.09
C ALA A 107 8.10 -4.14 -17.99
N ARG A 108 7.39 -4.11 -19.11
CA ARG A 108 5.93 -4.12 -19.18
C ARG A 108 5.29 -5.48 -18.91
N SER A 109 5.97 -6.58 -19.19
CA SER A 109 5.46 -7.93 -18.96
C SER A 109 5.65 -8.39 -17.52
N GLN A 110 6.36 -7.61 -16.69
CA GLN A 110 6.58 -7.95 -15.29
C GLN A 110 5.29 -7.87 -14.46
N PRO A 111 5.11 -8.80 -13.49
CA PRO A 111 3.83 -9.04 -12.82
C PRO A 111 3.38 -7.95 -11.84
N TRP A 112 4.26 -7.06 -11.39
CA TRP A 112 3.97 -6.03 -10.36
C TRP A 112 3.02 -4.91 -10.85
N ARG A 113 2.61 -4.94 -12.12
CA ARG A 113 1.74 -3.94 -12.77
C ARG A 113 0.27 -3.96 -12.33
N THR A 114 -0.15 -4.94 -11.52
CA THR A 114 -1.53 -5.03 -11.02
C THR A 114 -1.74 -4.42 -9.64
N ALA A 115 -0.71 -3.83 -9.02
CA ALA A 115 -0.92 -3.00 -7.84
C ALA A 115 -1.61 -1.69 -8.27
N GLU A 116 -2.92 -1.68 -8.10
CA GLU A 116 -3.78 -0.51 -8.25
C GLU A 116 -3.20 0.69 -7.50
N VAL A 117 -3.27 1.84 -8.15
CA VAL A 117 -3.10 3.15 -7.53
C VAL A 117 -4.14 3.26 -6.41
N LEU A 118 -3.75 2.93 -5.19
CA LEU A 118 -4.56 3.24 -4.01
C LEU A 118 -4.50 4.76 -3.80
N ALA A 119 -5.65 5.36 -4.06
CA ALA A 119 -6.00 6.75 -3.76
C ALA A 119 -6.05 7.02 -2.25
#